data_AF-A0A8T1TNN7-F1
#
_entry.id   AF-A0A8T1TNN7-F1
#
_cell.length_a   1.000
_cell.length_b   1.000
_cell.length_c   1.000
_cell.angle_alpha   90.00
_cell.angle_beta   90.00
_cell.angle_gamma   90.00
#
_symmetry.space_group_name_H-M   'P 1'
#
loop_
_entity.id
_entity.type
_entity.pdbx_description
1 polymer ?
#
loop_
_entity_poly.entity_id
_entity_poly.type
_entity_poly.pdbx_seq_one_letter_code
_entity_poly.pdbx_strand_id
1 'polypeptide(L)'
;MADVVHQLSVLARRSAPPVAKLPNDIPANVEDVSGYEIQTLGMTLEAALQEIEQFCADTDHKSVENVNRPMYNRIMDVYQQLIASPDPVSMDFVESFSLIVLRFFDMLDQRVLCSTSVVANIYASGTVAGKNYSFHHDIDMLLRTSSLQNTAPIHHWQTKWKETRRRQSKALKSCLEEPEPFLRQMLNDINRSEAVALMKFAASTQLTP
;
A
#
# COMPACT_ATOMS: atom_id res chain seq x y z
N MET A 1 1.59 -28.42 29.32
CA MET A 1 1.04 -27.49 30.34
C MET A 1 0.61 -26.14 29.76
N ALA A 2 1.32 -25.57 28.77
CA ALA A 2 0.90 -24.31 28.11
C ALA A 2 -0.45 -24.40 27.36
N ASP A 3 -0.76 -25.56 26.80
CA ASP A 3 -1.98 -25.76 26.00
C ASP A 3 -3.27 -25.74 26.85
N VAL A 4 -3.19 -26.25 28.08
CA VAL A 4 -4.32 -26.25 29.03
C VAL A 4 -4.60 -24.84 29.56
N VAL A 5 -3.56 -24.00 29.72
CA VAL A 5 -3.68 -22.58 30.11
C VAL A 5 -4.32 -21.77 28.97
N HIS A 6 -4.02 -22.11 27.72
CA HIS A 6 -4.66 -21.49 26.56
C HIS A 6 -6.15 -21.86 26.47
N GLN A 7 -6.50 -23.12 26.70
CA GLN A 7 -7.91 -23.55 26.71
C GLN A 7 -8.70 -22.95 27.88
N LEU A 8 -8.12 -22.81 29.07
CA LEU A 8 -8.75 -22.13 30.21
C LEU A 8 -8.97 -20.62 29.97
N SER A 9 -8.02 -19.95 29.31
CA SER A 9 -8.16 -18.52 28.97
C SER A 9 -9.19 -18.28 27.86
N VAL A 10 -9.37 -19.24 26.95
CA VAL A 10 -10.45 -19.21 25.94
C VAL A 10 -11.82 -19.49 26.56
N LEU A 11 -11.90 -20.40 27.55
CA LEU A 11 -13.16 -20.70 28.24
C LEU A 11 -13.61 -19.59 29.18
N ALA A 12 -12.68 -18.92 29.88
CA ALA A 12 -12.99 -17.77 30.74
C ALA A 12 -13.57 -16.56 29.96
N ARG A 13 -13.20 -16.40 28.69
CA ARG A 13 -13.77 -15.37 27.80
C ARG A 13 -15.19 -15.69 27.32
N ARG A 14 -15.59 -16.96 27.32
CA ARG A 14 -16.93 -17.41 26.93
C ARG A 14 -17.95 -17.37 28.08
N SER A 15 -17.51 -17.32 29.33
CA SER A 15 -18.37 -17.22 30.51
C SER A 15 -18.53 -15.80 31.06
N ALA A 16 -17.91 -14.80 30.43
CA ALA A 16 -18.15 -13.41 30.79
C ALA A 16 -19.58 -13.02 30.36
N PRO A 17 -20.40 -12.42 31.24
CA PRO A 17 -21.70 -11.91 30.84
C PRO A 17 -21.52 -10.92 29.68
N PRO A 18 -22.47 -10.84 28.74
CA PRO A 18 -22.41 -9.84 27.69
C PRO A 18 -22.39 -8.48 28.38
N VAL A 19 -21.25 -7.78 28.30
CA VAL A 19 -21.20 -6.36 28.63
C VAL A 19 -22.18 -5.71 27.68
N ALA A 20 -23.33 -5.32 28.20
CA ALA A 20 -24.29 -4.49 27.50
C ALA A 20 -23.59 -3.16 27.18
N LYS A 21 -22.92 -3.09 26.02
CA LYS A 21 -22.61 -1.82 25.40
C LYS A 21 -23.95 -1.24 24.95
N LEU A 22 -24.40 -0.24 25.70
CA LEU A 22 -25.52 0.60 25.31
C LEU A 22 -25.23 1.16 23.88
N PRO A 23 -26.25 1.33 23.02
CA PRO A 23 -26.05 1.82 21.66
C PRO A 23 -25.83 3.34 21.64
N ASN A 24 -24.98 3.79 20.71
CA ASN A 24 -24.81 5.16 20.21
C ASN A 24 -24.26 6.22 21.17
N ASP A 25 -22.94 6.40 21.15
CA ASP A 25 -22.28 7.71 21.26
C ASP A 25 -21.03 7.73 20.35
N ILE A 26 -21.09 7.02 19.21
CA ILE A 26 -20.08 7.20 18.18
C ILE A 26 -20.47 8.49 17.44
N PRO A 27 -19.66 9.56 17.49
CA PRO A 27 -20.03 10.80 16.84
C PRO A 27 -20.12 10.57 15.33
N ALA A 28 -21.21 11.03 14.72
CA ALA A 28 -21.43 10.85 13.28
C ALA A 28 -20.37 11.57 12.43
N ASN A 29 -19.72 12.59 13.00
CA ASN A 29 -18.73 13.43 12.36
C ASN A 29 -17.45 13.53 13.19
N VAL A 30 -16.34 13.82 12.53
CA VAL A 30 -15.02 14.04 13.10
C VAL A 30 -14.69 15.53 12.97
N GLU A 31 -14.41 16.18 14.09
CA GLU A 31 -14.04 17.60 14.13
C GLU A 31 -12.55 17.81 13.85
N ASP A 32 -11.70 16.95 14.43
CA ASP A 32 -10.25 16.97 14.21
C ASP A 32 -9.82 15.72 13.42
N VAL A 33 -9.70 15.90 12.10
CA VAL A 33 -9.23 14.84 11.20
C VAL A 33 -7.75 14.54 11.41
N SER A 34 -6.93 15.54 11.76
CA SER A 34 -5.49 15.35 11.98
C SER A 34 -5.21 14.46 13.19
N GLY A 35 -5.99 14.66 14.27
CA GLY A 35 -5.92 13.90 15.50
C GLY A 35 -6.61 12.54 15.46
N TYR A 36 -7.29 12.17 14.36
CA TYR A 36 -7.96 10.89 14.24
C TYR A 36 -6.97 9.72 14.37
N GLU A 37 -7.23 8.81 15.31
CA GLU A 37 -6.31 7.71 15.61
C GLU A 37 -6.58 6.48 14.74
N ILE A 38 -5.56 6.04 14.01
CA ILE A 38 -5.54 4.73 13.35
C ILE A 38 -5.15 3.69 14.41
N GLN A 39 -6.14 3.12 15.09
CA GLN A 39 -5.95 2.23 16.25
C GLN A 39 -4.97 1.08 16.01
N THR A 40 -4.93 0.52 14.80
CA THR A 40 -4.01 -0.58 14.45
C THR A 40 -2.55 -0.15 14.41
N LEU A 41 -2.26 1.13 14.16
CA LEU A 41 -0.91 1.70 14.20
C LEU A 41 -0.59 2.34 15.55
N GLY A 42 -1.62 2.73 16.33
CA GLY A 42 -1.42 3.55 17.52
C GLY A 42 -0.88 4.95 17.18
N MET A 43 -1.18 5.43 15.98
CA MET A 43 -0.71 6.71 15.42
C MET A 43 -1.91 7.56 15.01
N THR A 44 -1.75 8.87 15.08
CA THR A 44 -2.70 9.79 14.44
C THR A 44 -2.58 9.70 12.92
N LEU A 45 -3.64 10.08 12.22
CA LEU A 45 -3.67 10.13 10.76
C LEU A 45 -2.55 11.03 10.22
N GLU A 46 -2.31 12.18 10.85
CA GLU A 46 -1.21 13.07 10.50
C GLU A 46 0.17 12.40 10.68
N ALA A 47 0.41 11.75 11.82
CA ALA A 47 1.68 11.08 12.09
C ALA A 47 1.95 9.94 11.10
N ALA A 48 0.92 9.13 10.79
CA ALA A 48 1.03 8.05 9.80
C ALA A 48 1.38 8.61 8.40
N LEU A 49 0.81 9.75 8.00
CA LEU A 49 1.14 10.40 6.73
C LEU A 49 2.58 10.93 6.68
N GLN A 50 3.07 11.49 7.80
CA GLN A 50 4.46 11.93 7.91
C GLN A 50 5.45 10.76 7.79
N GLU A 51 5.16 9.61 8.40
CA GLU A 51 5.99 8.41 8.24
C GLU A 51 5.95 7.87 6.80
N ILE A 52 4.77 7.85 6.17
CA ILE A 52 4.64 7.48 4.74
C ILE A 52 5.49 8.40 3.85
N GLU A 53 5.58 9.69 4.17
CA GLU A 53 6.44 10.62 3.43
C GLU A 53 7.90 10.19 3.48
N GLN A 54 8.39 9.84 4.68
CA GLN A 54 9.76 9.39 4.88
C GLN A 54 10.03 8.12 4.05
N PHE A 55 9.13 7.14 4.10
CA PHE A 55 9.23 5.94 3.25
C PHE A 55 9.22 6.25 1.76
N CYS A 56 8.50 7.29 1.33
CA CYS A 56 8.48 7.72 -0.07
C CYS A 56 9.69 8.58 -0.47
N ALA A 57 10.40 9.17 0.49
CA ALA A 57 11.60 9.98 0.30
C ALA A 57 12.88 9.13 0.32
N ASP A 58 12.92 8.07 1.14
CA ASP A 58 14.00 7.06 1.25
C ASP A 58 14.06 6.11 0.05
N THR A 59 13.96 6.67 -1.16
CA THR A 59 14.31 5.94 -2.38
C THR A 59 15.81 5.90 -2.55
N ASP A 60 16.43 4.94 -1.86
CA ASP A 60 17.75 4.44 -2.25
C ASP A 60 17.71 4.13 -3.76
N HIS A 61 18.65 4.69 -4.52
CA HIS A 61 18.61 4.99 -5.97
C HIS A 61 18.45 3.79 -6.95
N LYS A 62 17.91 2.65 -6.52
CA LYS A 62 17.91 1.37 -7.25
C LYS A 62 16.53 0.85 -7.65
N SER A 63 15.42 1.48 -7.22
CA SER A 63 14.08 1.06 -7.69
C SER A 63 13.71 1.76 -9.01
N VAL A 64 13.21 0.98 -9.97
CA VAL A 64 13.07 1.36 -11.38
C VAL A 64 12.06 2.48 -11.63
N GLU A 65 11.24 2.90 -10.67
CA GLU A 65 10.40 4.09 -10.75
C GLU A 65 9.81 4.32 -9.35
N ASN A 66 9.88 5.54 -8.80
CA ASN A 66 9.20 5.87 -7.54
C ASN A 66 7.67 5.90 -7.77
N VAL A 67 7.07 4.71 -7.86
CA VAL A 67 5.64 4.48 -8.09
C VAL A 67 4.80 4.79 -6.85
N ASN A 68 5.44 4.96 -5.69
CA ASN A 68 4.78 5.26 -4.42
C ASN A 68 4.52 6.76 -4.26
N ARG A 69 5.44 7.63 -4.71
CA ARG A 69 5.28 9.09 -4.60
C ARG A 69 4.00 9.61 -5.25
N PRO A 70 3.59 9.18 -6.47
CA PRO A 70 2.31 9.57 -7.04
C PRO A 70 1.11 9.14 -6.18
N MET A 71 1.19 7.98 -5.51
CA MET A 71 0.13 7.51 -4.62
C MET A 71 0.06 8.36 -3.35
N TYR A 72 1.20 8.61 -2.70
CA TYR A 72 1.29 9.50 -1.54
C TYR A 72 0.73 10.89 -1.84
N ASN A 73 1.11 11.50 -2.97
CA ASN A 73 0.61 12.82 -3.35
C ASN A 73 -0.92 12.86 -3.46
N ARG A 74 -1.57 11.78 -3.92
CA ARG A 74 -3.04 11.70 -3.97
C ARG A 74 -3.65 11.56 -2.58
N ILE A 75 -3.07 10.73 -1.72
CA ILE A 75 -3.52 10.58 -0.32
C ILE A 75 -3.42 11.94 0.38
N MET A 76 -2.28 12.64 0.22
CA MET A 76 -2.05 13.94 0.81
C MET A 76 -3.03 15.00 0.31
N ASP A 77 -3.35 15.02 -0.99
CA ASP A 77 -4.34 15.93 -1.53
C ASP A 77 -5.73 15.71 -0.91
N VAL A 78 -6.16 14.45 -0.76
CA VAL A 78 -7.42 14.14 -0.06
C VAL A 78 -7.36 14.62 1.39
N TYR A 79 -6.29 14.32 2.12
CA TYR A 79 -6.11 14.77 3.50
C TYR A 79 -6.16 16.30 3.63
N GLN A 80 -5.47 17.03 2.75
CA GLN A 80 -5.48 18.50 2.76
C GLN A 80 -6.88 19.06 2.50
N GLN A 81 -7.66 18.44 1.61
CA GLN A 81 -9.04 18.84 1.40
C GLN A 81 -9.92 18.59 2.63
N LEU A 82 -9.68 17.50 3.37
CA LEU A 82 -10.40 17.23 4.62
C LEU A 82 -10.08 18.27 5.71
N ILE A 83 -8.80 18.61 5.88
CA ILE A 83 -8.36 19.62 6.87
C ILE A 83 -8.88 21.01 6.50
N ALA A 84 -8.96 21.32 5.20
CA ALA A 84 -9.50 22.59 4.72
C ALA A 84 -11.04 22.64 4.69
N SER A 85 -11.73 21.54 4.99
CA SER A 85 -13.19 21.49 4.96
C SER A 85 -13.77 22.41 6.04
N PRO A 86 -14.67 23.34 5.70
CA PRO A 86 -15.37 24.14 6.70
C PRO A 86 -16.46 23.35 7.43
N ASP A 87 -16.95 22.27 6.81
CA ASP A 87 -17.99 21.41 7.35
C ASP A 87 -17.38 20.20 8.08
N PRO A 88 -17.99 19.72 9.18
CA PRO A 88 -17.55 18.50 9.85
C PRO A 88 -17.54 17.31 8.90
N VAL A 89 -16.46 16.53 8.92
CA VAL A 89 -16.27 15.38 8.03
C VAL A 89 -16.99 14.18 8.63
N SER A 90 -17.74 13.43 7.81
CA SER A 90 -18.39 12.19 8.26
C SER A 90 -17.38 11.18 8.79
N MET A 91 -17.68 10.54 9.92
CA MET A 91 -16.82 9.51 10.50
C MET A 91 -16.58 8.34 9.54
N ASP A 92 -17.63 7.87 8.85
CA ASP A 92 -17.51 6.78 7.86
C ASP A 92 -16.50 7.12 6.75
N PHE A 93 -16.44 8.40 6.36
CA PHE A 93 -15.46 8.88 5.39
C PHE A 93 -14.05 8.83 5.96
N VAL A 94 -13.84 9.36 7.18
CA VAL A 94 -12.52 9.37 7.85
C VAL A 94 -12.03 7.94 8.11
N GLU A 95 -12.92 7.02 8.49
CA GLU A 95 -12.60 5.60 8.65
C GLU A 95 -12.18 4.97 7.31
N SER A 96 -12.99 5.16 6.27
CA SER A 96 -12.68 4.64 4.93
C SER A 96 -11.36 5.18 4.39
N PHE A 97 -11.09 6.46 4.60
CA PHE A 97 -9.82 7.10 4.23
C PHE A 97 -8.65 6.53 5.04
N SER A 98 -8.82 6.40 6.37
CA SER A 98 -7.80 5.85 7.27
C SER A 98 -7.44 4.41 6.92
N LEU A 99 -8.39 3.60 6.47
CA LEU A 99 -8.12 2.25 5.97
C LEU A 99 -7.24 2.24 4.71
N ILE A 100 -7.40 3.23 3.82
CA ILE A 100 -6.52 3.39 2.65
C ILE A 100 -5.10 3.75 3.10
N VAL A 101 -4.97 4.69 4.05
CA VAL A 101 -3.68 5.11 4.62
C VAL A 101 -2.99 3.94 5.30
N LEU A 102 -3.68 3.21 6.17
CA LEU A 102 -3.18 2.01 6.85
C LEU A 102 -2.66 0.97 5.87
N ARG A 103 -3.46 0.60 4.87
CA ARG A 103 -3.06 -0.42 3.90
C ARG A 103 -1.85 0.03 3.05
N PHE A 104 -1.74 1.33 2.77
CA PHE A 104 -0.59 1.88 2.06
C PHE A 104 0.66 1.88 2.95
N PHE A 105 0.52 2.24 4.24
CA PHE A 105 1.55 2.15 5.26
C PHE A 105 2.10 0.72 5.36
N ASP A 106 1.23 -0.27 5.58
CA ASP A 106 1.62 -1.69 5.69
C ASP A 106 2.35 -2.17 4.43
N MET A 107 1.92 -1.72 3.25
CA MET A 107 2.58 -2.05 2.00
C MET A 107 3.99 -1.46 1.91
N LEU A 108 4.24 -0.28 2.46
CA LEU A 108 5.56 0.35 2.49
C LEU A 108 6.47 -0.32 3.52
N ASP A 109 5.96 -0.58 4.72
CA ASP A 109 6.70 -1.23 5.81
C ASP A 109 7.17 -2.65 5.41
N GLN A 110 6.29 -3.43 4.76
CA GLN A 110 6.64 -4.76 4.23
C GLN A 110 7.78 -4.74 3.19
N ARG A 111 8.12 -3.58 2.59
CA ARG A 111 9.21 -3.48 1.60
C ARG A 111 10.57 -3.25 2.20
N VAL A 112 10.67 -2.76 3.44
CA VAL A 112 11.95 -2.63 4.15
C VAL A 112 12.67 -3.99 4.21
N LEU A 113 11.92 -5.10 4.03
CA LEU A 113 12.40 -6.46 4.08
C LEU A 113 12.74 -7.11 2.71
N CYS A 114 12.63 -6.41 1.56
CA CYS A 114 12.70 -7.06 0.24
C CYS A 114 14.09 -7.04 -0.43
N SER A 115 14.45 -8.17 -1.07
CA SER A 115 15.75 -8.53 -1.68
C SER A 115 16.37 -7.49 -2.65
N THR A 116 17.70 -7.50 -2.76
CA THR A 116 18.53 -6.58 -3.56
C THR A 116 18.68 -6.95 -5.06
N SER A 117 18.08 -8.05 -5.52
CA SER A 117 18.24 -8.52 -6.90
C SER A 117 17.43 -7.69 -7.92
N VAL A 118 17.99 -7.40 -9.09
CA VAL A 118 17.32 -6.62 -10.18
C VAL A 118 16.04 -7.31 -10.68
N VAL A 119 16.03 -8.64 -10.76
CA VAL A 119 14.84 -9.39 -11.19
C VAL A 119 13.79 -9.42 -10.08
N ALA A 120 14.21 -9.54 -8.82
CA ALA A 120 13.33 -9.35 -7.67
C ALA A 120 12.74 -7.94 -7.65
N ASN A 121 13.52 -6.91 -8.01
CA ASN A 121 13.04 -5.54 -8.15
C ASN A 121 12.02 -5.38 -9.28
N ILE A 122 12.21 -6.02 -10.44
CA ILE A 122 11.21 -5.97 -11.53
C ILE A 122 9.91 -6.64 -11.10
N TYR A 123 9.98 -7.81 -10.45
CA TYR A 123 8.81 -8.53 -9.93
C TYR A 123 8.11 -7.81 -8.79
N ALA A 124 8.88 -7.30 -7.82
CA ALA A 124 8.39 -6.49 -6.72
C ALA A 124 7.74 -5.22 -7.27
N SER A 125 8.37 -4.52 -8.21
CA SER A 125 7.83 -3.32 -8.86
C SER A 125 6.52 -3.60 -9.60
N GLY A 126 6.39 -4.74 -10.27
CA GLY A 126 5.16 -5.17 -10.93
C GLY A 126 4.01 -5.49 -9.96
N THR A 127 4.31 -6.14 -8.85
CA THR A 127 3.35 -6.45 -7.77
C THR A 127 2.87 -5.17 -7.09
N VAL A 128 3.83 -4.30 -6.78
CA VAL A 128 3.59 -2.98 -6.20
C VAL A 128 2.74 -2.11 -7.10
N ALA A 129 3.05 -2.04 -8.40
CA ALA A 129 2.27 -1.24 -9.34
C ALA A 129 0.83 -1.77 -9.46
N GLY A 130 0.62 -3.07 -9.25
CA GLY A 130 -0.71 -3.67 -9.11
C GLY A 130 -1.41 -3.29 -7.81
N LYS A 131 -0.71 -3.26 -6.68
CA LYS A 131 -1.27 -2.78 -5.40
C LYS A 131 -1.61 -1.28 -5.48
N ASN A 132 -0.72 -0.45 -6.02
CA ASN A 132 -0.97 0.98 -6.23
C ASN A 132 -2.17 1.24 -7.16
N TYR A 133 -2.42 0.36 -8.15
CA TYR A 133 -3.65 0.41 -8.94
C TYR A 133 -4.90 0.26 -8.08
N SER A 134 -4.92 -0.72 -7.17
CA SER A 134 -6.07 -0.90 -6.27
C SER A 134 -6.28 0.30 -5.34
N PHE A 135 -5.21 0.87 -4.79
CA PHE A 135 -5.29 2.08 -3.96
C PHE A 135 -5.83 3.29 -4.72
N HIS A 136 -5.42 3.45 -5.97
CA HIS A 136 -5.96 4.53 -6.79
C HIS A 136 -7.46 4.39 -7.04
N HIS A 137 -7.95 3.16 -7.22
CA HIS A 137 -9.37 2.88 -7.37
C HIS A 137 -10.14 3.11 -6.07
N ASP A 138 -9.57 2.73 -4.92
CA ASP A 138 -10.16 2.96 -3.60
C ASP A 138 -10.35 4.46 -3.35
N ILE A 139 -9.35 5.30 -3.70
CA ILE A 139 -9.48 6.76 -3.64
C ILE A 139 -10.54 7.26 -4.63
N ASP A 140 -10.55 6.79 -5.88
CA ASP A 140 -11.55 7.22 -6.87
C ASP A 140 -12.98 6.90 -6.40
N MET A 141 -13.19 5.75 -5.76
CA MET A 141 -14.47 5.37 -5.19
C MET A 141 -14.86 6.25 -4.02
N LEU A 142 -13.92 6.53 -3.11
CA LEU A 142 -14.13 7.40 -1.96
C LEU A 142 -14.49 8.84 -2.40
N LEU A 143 -13.80 9.38 -3.41
CA LEU A 143 -14.05 10.71 -3.97
C LEU A 143 -15.39 10.80 -4.71
N ARG A 144 -15.86 9.73 -5.34
CA ARG A 144 -17.17 9.71 -6.03
C ARG A 144 -18.35 9.86 -5.07
N THR A 145 -18.18 9.43 -3.82
CA THR A 145 -19.22 9.46 -2.80
C THR A 145 -19.16 10.70 -1.91
N SER A 146 -18.27 11.65 -2.19
CA SER A 146 -18.10 12.86 -1.38
C SER A 146 -18.23 14.15 -2.20
N SER A 147 -18.19 15.29 -1.51
CA SER A 147 -18.13 16.63 -2.09
C SER A 147 -16.70 17.09 -2.40
N LEU A 148 -15.70 16.22 -2.19
CA LEU A 148 -14.29 16.55 -2.42
C LEU A 148 -13.97 16.72 -3.91
N GLN A 149 -13.00 17.58 -4.19
CA GLN A 149 -12.53 17.86 -5.54
C GLN A 149 -11.65 16.72 -6.07
N ASN A 150 -11.93 16.31 -7.31
CA ASN A 150 -11.19 15.26 -8.02
C ASN A 150 -10.67 15.73 -9.40
N THR A 151 -10.52 17.04 -9.58
CA THR A 151 -10.13 17.65 -10.87
C THR A 151 -8.64 17.92 -10.99
N ALA A 152 -7.90 17.88 -9.87
CA ALA A 152 -6.46 18.11 -9.86
C ALA A 152 -5.74 17.05 -10.74
N PRO A 153 -4.71 17.43 -11.52
CA PRO A 153 -4.02 16.52 -12.44
C PRO A 153 -3.46 15.24 -11.79
N ILE A 154 -3.16 15.29 -10.49
CA ILE A 154 -2.68 14.14 -9.72
C ILE A 154 -3.70 12.98 -9.65
N HIS A 155 -4.98 13.26 -9.85
CA HIS A 155 -6.03 12.24 -9.89
C HIS A 155 -6.26 11.65 -11.29
N HIS A 156 -5.60 12.18 -12.33
CA HIS A 156 -5.60 11.60 -13.68
C HIS A 156 -4.49 10.56 -13.85
N TRP A 157 -4.47 9.58 -12.95
CA TRP A 157 -3.37 8.62 -12.78
C TRP A 157 -3.34 7.50 -13.83
N GLN A 158 -4.47 7.21 -14.49
CA GLN A 158 -4.66 6.01 -15.31
C GLN A 158 -3.71 5.98 -16.52
N THR A 159 -3.48 7.13 -17.16
CA THR A 159 -2.58 7.22 -18.33
C THR A 159 -1.14 6.91 -17.95
N LYS A 160 -0.63 7.58 -16.90
CA LYS A 160 0.72 7.37 -16.40
C LYS A 160 0.95 5.94 -15.93
N TRP A 161 -0.05 5.35 -15.26
CA TRP A 161 -0.02 3.94 -14.86
C TRP A 161 0.09 2.99 -16.06
N LYS A 162 -0.73 3.19 -17.11
CA LYS A 162 -0.67 2.38 -18.34
C LYS A 162 0.71 2.44 -18.99
N GLU A 163 1.33 3.62 -19.03
CA GLU A 163 2.67 3.81 -19.59
C GLU A 163 3.75 3.12 -18.76
N THR A 164 3.73 3.27 -17.43
CA THR A 164 4.64 2.56 -16.52
C THR A 164 4.47 1.05 -16.65
N ARG A 165 3.23 0.55 -16.69
CA ARG A 165 2.96 -0.89 -16.87
C ARG A 165 3.51 -1.41 -18.19
N ARG A 166 3.34 -0.65 -19.28
CA ARG A 166 3.89 -1.01 -20.59
C ARG A 166 5.42 -1.07 -20.56
N ARG A 167 6.07 -0.11 -19.92
CA ARG A 167 7.54 -0.09 -19.76
C ARG A 167 8.04 -1.27 -18.94
N GLN A 168 7.40 -1.56 -17.80
CA GLN A 168 7.73 -2.73 -16.96
C GLN A 168 7.57 -4.05 -17.72
N SER A 169 6.46 -4.24 -18.45
CA SER A 169 6.23 -5.44 -19.25
C SER A 169 7.28 -5.60 -20.35
N LYS A 170 7.67 -4.50 -21.02
CA LYS A 170 8.73 -4.53 -22.04
C LYS A 170 10.08 -4.89 -21.43
N ALA A 171 10.43 -4.31 -20.27
CA ALA A 171 11.67 -4.61 -19.58
C ALA A 171 11.75 -6.09 -19.13
N LEU A 172 10.65 -6.61 -18.58
CA LEU A 172 10.54 -8.03 -18.22
C LEU A 172 10.71 -8.91 -19.46
N LYS A 173 10.03 -8.60 -20.56
CA LYS A 173 10.15 -9.37 -21.81
C LYS A 173 11.60 -9.40 -22.32
N SER A 174 12.27 -8.25 -22.40
CA SER A 174 13.67 -8.19 -22.82
C SER A 174 14.60 -8.97 -21.88
N CYS A 175 14.30 -9.00 -20.58
CA CYS A 175 15.04 -9.78 -19.59
C CYS A 175 14.89 -11.30 -19.79
N LEU A 176 13.72 -11.76 -20.24
CA LEU A 176 13.46 -13.18 -20.53
C LEU A 176 14.04 -13.63 -21.87
N GLU A 177 14.05 -12.75 -22.88
CA GLU A 177 14.60 -13.05 -24.22
C GLU A 177 16.13 -13.03 -24.22
N GLU A 178 16.75 -12.08 -23.51
CA GLU A 178 18.21 -11.92 -23.42
C GLU A 178 18.66 -11.78 -21.95
N PRO A 179 18.76 -12.89 -21.19
CA PRO A 179 19.04 -12.83 -19.75
C PRO A 179 20.51 -12.54 -19.41
N GLU A 180 21.44 -12.88 -20.30
CA GLU A 180 22.90 -12.82 -20.07
C GLU A 180 23.42 -11.44 -19.60
N PRO A 181 23.05 -10.30 -20.23
CA PRO A 181 23.46 -8.98 -19.76
C PRO A 181 22.97 -8.66 -18.33
N PHE A 182 21.80 -9.17 -17.94
CA PHE A 182 21.24 -8.96 -16.60
C PHE A 182 21.94 -9.82 -15.56
N LEU A 183 22.21 -11.09 -15.88
CA LEU A 183 22.89 -12.02 -14.97
C LEU A 183 24.36 -11.64 -14.73
N ARG A 184 25.03 -11.02 -15.72
CA ARG A 184 26.40 -10.49 -15.59
C ARG A 184 26.52 -9.29 -14.66
N GLN A 185 25.46 -8.52 -14.48
CA GLN A 185 25.44 -7.38 -13.55
C GLN A 185 25.33 -7.83 -12.08
N MET A 186 25.09 -9.12 -11.82
CA MET A 186 24.94 -9.66 -10.47
C MET A 186 26.29 -10.09 -9.89
N LEU A 187 26.67 -9.42 -8.80
CA LEU A 187 27.99 -9.54 -8.13
C LEU A 187 28.18 -10.84 -7.34
N ASN A 188 27.10 -11.56 -7.00
CA ASN A 188 27.17 -12.81 -6.25
C ASN A 188 26.35 -13.94 -6.90
N ASP A 189 26.73 -15.18 -6.61
CA ASP A 189 26.11 -16.37 -7.21
C ASP A 189 24.71 -16.66 -6.63
N ILE A 190 24.44 -16.20 -5.42
CA ILE A 190 23.14 -16.35 -4.75
C ILE A 190 22.06 -15.52 -5.49
N ASN A 191 22.30 -14.23 -5.71
CA ASN A 191 21.39 -13.34 -6.42
C ASN A 191 21.22 -13.79 -7.88
N ARG A 192 22.28 -14.32 -8.50
CA ARG A 192 22.21 -14.87 -9.87
C ARG A 192 21.31 -16.11 -9.92
N SER A 193 21.44 -17.01 -8.95
CA SER A 193 20.60 -18.22 -8.86
C SER A 193 19.14 -17.88 -8.58
N GLU A 194 18.88 -16.93 -7.67
CA GLU A 194 17.54 -16.40 -7.39
C GLU A 194 16.91 -15.77 -8.63
N ALA A 195 17.67 -14.95 -9.35
CA ALA A 195 17.21 -14.30 -10.58
C ALA A 195 16.83 -15.31 -11.66
N VAL A 196 17.63 -16.35 -11.86
CA VAL A 196 17.33 -17.44 -12.79
C VAL A 196 16.05 -18.18 -12.39
N ALA A 197 15.84 -18.45 -11.10
CA ALA A 197 14.61 -19.09 -10.61
C ALA A 197 13.38 -18.24 -10.89
N LEU A 198 13.44 -16.93 -10.61
CA LEU A 198 12.37 -15.97 -10.89
C LEU A 198 12.08 -15.85 -12.39
N MET A 199 13.10 -15.81 -13.25
CA MET A 199 12.93 -15.79 -14.70
C MET A 199 12.25 -17.07 -15.22
N LYS A 200 12.59 -18.25 -14.66
CA LYS A 200 11.94 -19.51 -15.04
C LYS A 200 10.46 -19.52 -14.65
N PHE A 201 10.13 -19.02 -13.46
CA PHE A 201 8.75 -18.85 -13.02
C PHE A 201 7.98 -17.84 -13.90
N ALA A 202 8.65 -16.76 -14.31
CA ALA A 202 8.10 -15.79 -15.25
C ALA A 202 7.68 -16.41 -16.59
N ALA A 203 8.60 -17.18 -17.16
CA ALA A 203 8.41 -17.81 -18.45
C ALA A 203 7.29 -18.85 -18.39
N SER A 204 7.19 -19.62 -17.29
CA SER A 204 6.13 -20.62 -17.13
C SER A 204 4.74 -20.02 -16.95
N THR A 205 4.64 -18.85 -16.31
CA THR A 205 3.36 -18.14 -16.09
C THR A 205 2.89 -17.34 -17.30
N GLN A 206 3.78 -16.96 -18.21
CA GLN A 206 3.41 -16.35 -19.50
C GLN A 206 3.00 -17.38 -20.58
N LEU A 207 3.28 -18.67 -20.37
CA LEU A 207 3.00 -19.76 -21.32
C LEU A 207 1.72 -20.57 -21.03
N THR A 208 1.02 -20.26 -19.94
CA THR A 208 -0.31 -20.84 -19.68
C THR A 208 -1.41 -19.94 -20.25
N PRO A 209 -2.21 -20.43 -21.22
CA PRO A 209 -3.33 -19.69 -21.80
C PRO A 209 -4.48 -19.45 -20.81
#